data_AF-A0A2M8PII3-F1
#
_entry.id   AF-A0A2M8PII3-F1
#
_cell.length_a   1.000
_cell.length_b   1.000
_cell.length_c   1.000
_cell.angle_alpha   90.00
_cell.angle_beta   90.00
_cell.angle_gamma   90.00
#
_symmetry.space_group_name_H-M   'P 1'
#
loop_
_entity.id
_entity.type
_entity.pdbx_description
1 polymer ?
#
loop_
_entity_poly.entity_id
_entity_poly.type
_entity_poly.pdbx_seq_one_letter_code
_entity_poly.pdbx_strand_id
1 'polypeptide(L)'
;MNRRNFLKMLGLSALSSLMARQRARAAESILIVGAGIAGISAARMLQAAGFAVTLLEARQRLGGRIWTDNALGVPLDMGAAWLHGERGNPLTALAGAAGIRGFASDFESIALYVRNGQRLPEQQLELAARLVDDLLEELEAAKAQALVDESTSIADILEVLLADQALVDAEKRAVLWLLASEIELELGAEASDLSLLAWNEERAFEGDHLLLREGYGKLIAFLARDLDIQLNAVVSQIAYDGAGVRLTTTDGRIFEADRALITLPIGVLQSGAVAFTPALPAAKQAALQRLQMGLLNKIALRFPRSFWDEEVQRFAYLDEQADDVFEFFNLQVLHQQPILVALVSGRRARQIEAMPSEQAVDRALVNLQRAFGKAIPTPEAFAVTAWHSDPFARGAYSHVPPGARRSDYTELARPVQDRLFFAGEGTLMSYPATVHGALMSGEREAERIIKLSQ
;
A
#
# COMPACT_ATOMS: atom_id res chain seq x y z
N MET A 1 -48.63 -53.53 12.39
CA MET A 1 -47.86 -52.28 12.21
C MET A 1 -48.37 -51.60 10.95
N ASN A 2 -49.01 -50.43 11.06
CA ASN A 2 -49.80 -49.86 9.97
C ASN A 2 -48.88 -49.25 8.88
N ARG A 3 -49.16 -49.49 7.59
CA ARG A 3 -48.32 -49.09 6.42
C ARG A 3 -47.98 -47.58 6.42
N ARG A 4 -48.84 -46.78 7.04
CA ARG A 4 -48.73 -45.32 7.23
C ARG A 4 -47.69 -44.89 8.27
N ASN A 5 -47.38 -45.74 9.26
CA ASN A 5 -46.35 -45.46 10.28
C ASN A 5 -44.94 -45.89 9.81
N PHE A 6 -44.86 -46.93 8.97
CA PHE A 6 -43.59 -47.37 8.36
C PHE A 6 -43.02 -46.34 7.37
N LEU A 7 -43.88 -45.73 6.54
CA LEU A 7 -43.49 -44.67 5.60
C LEU A 7 -43.08 -43.36 6.30
N LYS A 8 -43.67 -43.04 7.47
CA LYS A 8 -43.27 -41.88 8.28
C LYS A 8 -41.90 -42.07 8.95
N MET A 9 -41.57 -43.28 9.42
CA MET A 9 -40.23 -43.57 9.95
C MET A 9 -39.14 -43.54 8.88
N LEU A 10 -39.39 -44.11 7.70
CA LEU A 10 -38.45 -44.08 6.57
C LEU A 10 -38.17 -42.64 6.07
N GLY A 11 -39.19 -41.78 6.05
CA GLY A 11 -39.03 -40.36 5.70
C GLY A 11 -38.22 -39.58 6.74
N LEU A 12 -38.43 -39.82 8.03
CA LEU A 12 -37.66 -39.17 9.10
C LEU A 12 -36.20 -39.65 9.16
N SER A 13 -35.91 -40.92 8.90
CA SER A 13 -34.53 -41.45 8.81
C SER A 13 -33.80 -41.02 7.53
N ALA A 14 -34.53 -40.89 6.40
CA ALA A 14 -33.97 -40.38 5.15
C ALA A 14 -33.69 -38.86 5.22
N LEU A 15 -34.57 -38.07 5.84
CA LEU A 15 -34.31 -36.63 6.05
C LEU A 15 -33.22 -36.37 7.08
N SER A 16 -33.15 -37.16 8.17
CA SER A 16 -32.05 -37.01 9.15
C SER A 16 -30.72 -37.51 8.62
N SER A 17 -30.69 -38.51 7.74
CA SER A 17 -29.45 -38.93 7.05
C SER A 17 -29.06 -38.01 5.90
N LEU A 18 -29.99 -37.33 5.22
CA LEU A 18 -29.68 -36.23 4.29
C LEU A 18 -29.20 -34.98 5.02
N MET A 19 -29.83 -34.60 6.14
CA MET A 19 -29.38 -33.48 6.97
C MET A 19 -28.07 -33.77 7.71
N ALA A 20 -27.80 -35.03 8.09
CA ALA A 20 -26.52 -35.47 8.64
C ALA A 20 -25.44 -35.61 7.56
N ARG A 21 -25.79 -36.02 6.32
CA ARG A 21 -24.86 -36.01 5.17
C ARG A 21 -24.54 -34.61 4.69
N GLN A 22 -25.48 -33.66 4.77
CA GLN A 22 -25.19 -32.23 4.57
C GLN A 22 -24.35 -31.63 5.71
N ARG A 23 -24.41 -32.19 6.91
CA ARG A 23 -23.59 -31.79 8.07
C ARG A 23 -22.23 -32.48 8.18
N ALA A 24 -21.84 -33.34 7.22
CA ALA A 24 -20.58 -34.08 7.29
C ALA A 24 -19.80 -34.09 5.95
N ARG A 25 -19.90 -33.02 5.15
CA ARG A 25 -18.77 -32.64 4.31
C ARG A 25 -17.87 -31.81 5.21
N ALA A 26 -16.62 -32.24 5.44
CA ALA A 26 -15.66 -31.42 6.16
C ALA A 26 -15.65 -30.03 5.50
N ALA A 27 -15.68 -28.97 6.31
CA ALA A 27 -15.60 -27.61 5.80
C ALA A 27 -14.37 -27.52 4.89
N GLU A 28 -14.56 -27.04 3.66
CA GLU A 28 -13.45 -26.85 2.73
C GLU A 28 -12.41 -25.94 3.39
N SER A 29 -11.16 -26.36 3.31
CA SER A 29 -10.03 -25.76 4.00
C SER A 29 -9.27 -24.82 3.07
N ILE A 30 -8.96 -23.63 3.56
CA ILE A 30 -8.28 -22.59 2.80
C ILE A 30 -7.07 -22.09 3.59
N LEU A 31 -5.90 -22.11 2.96
CA LEU A 31 -4.71 -21.45 3.49
C LEU A 31 -4.57 -20.05 2.89
N ILE A 32 -4.24 -19.07 3.70
CA ILE A 32 -3.96 -17.70 3.24
C ILE A 32 -2.53 -17.34 3.59
N VAL A 33 -1.73 -16.96 2.60
CA VAL A 33 -0.34 -16.54 2.81
C VAL A 33 -0.29 -15.02 2.93
N GLY A 34 0.03 -14.53 4.13
CA GLY A 34 0.08 -13.13 4.52
C GLY A 34 -1.15 -12.66 5.31
N ALA A 35 -0.92 -12.04 6.46
CA ALA A 35 -1.93 -11.39 7.30
C ALA A 35 -1.91 -9.87 7.17
N GLY A 36 -1.72 -9.39 5.94
CA GLY A 36 -2.06 -8.02 5.54
C GLY A 36 -3.58 -7.86 5.38
N ILE A 37 -4.04 -6.65 5.05
CA ILE A 37 -5.48 -6.36 4.96
C ILE A 37 -6.21 -7.22 3.93
N ALA A 38 -5.56 -7.57 2.80
CA ALA A 38 -6.12 -8.45 1.78
C ALA A 38 -6.37 -9.87 2.30
N GLY A 39 -5.41 -10.44 3.03
CA GLY A 39 -5.55 -11.77 3.63
C GLY A 39 -6.60 -11.77 4.75
N ILE A 40 -6.59 -10.74 5.59
CA ILE A 40 -7.55 -10.60 6.69
C ILE A 40 -8.98 -10.40 6.17
N SER A 41 -9.20 -9.56 5.15
CA SER A 41 -10.55 -9.35 4.60
C SER A 41 -11.10 -10.63 3.96
N ALA A 42 -10.27 -11.34 3.18
CA ALA A 42 -10.63 -12.62 2.60
C ALA A 42 -10.95 -13.67 3.68
N ALA A 43 -10.12 -13.77 4.72
CA ALA A 43 -10.31 -14.71 5.80
C ALA A 43 -11.65 -14.53 6.52
N ARG A 44 -12.00 -13.29 6.86
CA ARG A 44 -13.27 -12.96 7.51
C ARG A 44 -14.45 -13.41 6.67
N MET A 45 -14.40 -13.13 5.37
CA MET A 45 -15.49 -13.47 4.45
C MET A 45 -15.61 -14.98 4.26
N LEU A 46 -14.50 -15.70 4.11
CA LEU A 46 -14.47 -17.16 3.97
C LEU A 46 -14.93 -17.86 5.26
N GLN A 47 -14.46 -17.43 6.43
CA GLN A 47 -14.89 -17.98 7.71
C GLN A 47 -16.39 -17.75 7.94
N ALA A 48 -16.91 -16.57 7.60
CA ALA A 48 -18.35 -16.28 7.66
C ALA A 48 -19.17 -17.17 6.71
N ALA A 49 -18.58 -17.61 5.60
CA ALA A 49 -19.17 -18.56 4.66
C ALA A 49 -19.02 -20.04 5.08
N GLY A 50 -18.38 -20.31 6.23
CA GLY A 50 -18.27 -21.66 6.81
C GLY A 50 -17.05 -22.47 6.39
N PHE A 51 -16.05 -21.84 5.75
CA PHE A 51 -14.78 -22.48 5.42
C PHE A 51 -13.88 -22.59 6.64
N ALA A 52 -13.01 -23.61 6.66
CA ALA A 52 -11.91 -23.68 7.62
C ALA A 52 -10.73 -22.86 7.08
N VAL A 53 -10.36 -21.77 7.76
CA VAL A 53 -9.36 -20.82 7.24
C VAL A 53 -8.21 -20.67 8.22
N THR A 54 -6.98 -20.80 7.71
CA THR A 54 -5.76 -20.51 8.49
C THR A 54 -4.88 -19.53 7.71
N LEU A 55 -4.47 -18.43 8.36
CA LEU A 55 -3.53 -17.46 7.81
C LEU A 55 -2.11 -17.79 8.27
N LEU A 56 -1.14 -17.76 7.34
CA LEU A 56 0.29 -17.90 7.63
C LEU A 56 0.97 -16.56 7.41
N GLU A 57 1.46 -15.95 8.49
CA GLU A 57 2.14 -14.64 8.46
C GLU A 57 3.62 -14.82 8.79
N ALA A 58 4.48 -14.29 7.92
CA ALA A 58 5.92 -14.40 8.05
C ALA A 58 6.46 -13.64 9.27
N ARG A 59 5.85 -12.51 9.60
CA ARG A 59 6.28 -11.64 10.71
C ARG A 59 5.75 -12.12 12.05
N GLN A 60 6.31 -11.52 13.10
CA GLN A 60 5.78 -11.57 14.46
C GLN A 60 4.63 -10.56 14.71
N ARG A 61 4.11 -9.92 13.65
CA ARG A 61 3.04 -8.91 13.72
C ARG A 61 2.12 -9.02 12.52
N LEU A 62 0.89 -8.53 12.68
CA LEU A 62 -0.10 -8.43 11.60
C LEU A 62 0.11 -7.16 10.75
N GLY A 63 -0.67 -7.04 9.68
CA GLY A 63 -0.87 -5.81 8.90
C GLY A 63 0.07 -5.65 7.71
N GLY A 64 1.21 -6.33 7.69
CA GLY A 64 2.18 -6.23 6.60
C GLY A 64 2.69 -4.79 6.44
N ARG A 65 2.38 -4.15 5.30
CA ARG A 65 2.71 -2.75 5.00
C ARG A 65 1.81 -1.73 5.72
N ILE A 66 0.84 -2.21 6.51
CA ILE A 66 0.12 -1.41 7.49
C ILE A 66 0.82 -1.63 8.82
N TRP A 67 1.55 -0.62 9.27
CA TRP A 67 2.34 -0.69 10.50
C TRP A 67 2.25 0.62 11.27
N THR A 68 1.65 0.56 12.45
CA THR A 68 1.65 1.64 13.43
C THR A 68 2.73 1.38 14.47
N ASP A 69 3.62 2.34 14.65
CA ASP A 69 4.63 2.37 15.71
C ASP A 69 4.21 3.36 16.81
N ASN A 70 4.49 3.01 18.06
CA ASN A 70 4.20 3.88 19.22
C ASN A 70 5.48 4.40 19.90
N ALA A 71 6.66 4.12 19.33
CA ALA A 71 7.95 4.47 19.93
C ALA A 71 8.12 5.98 20.22
N LEU A 72 7.46 6.84 19.43
CA LEU A 72 7.49 8.30 19.62
C LEU A 72 6.42 8.81 20.61
N GLY A 73 5.77 7.91 21.35
CA GLY A 73 4.77 8.23 22.38
C GLY A 73 3.35 8.51 21.86
N VAL A 74 3.12 8.38 20.55
CA VAL A 74 1.82 8.46 19.89
C VAL A 74 1.74 7.38 18.80
N PRO A 75 0.54 6.92 18.42
CA PRO A 75 0.39 5.96 17.32
C PRO A 75 0.73 6.63 15.99
N LEU A 76 1.85 6.22 15.40
CA LEU A 76 2.35 6.76 14.14
C LEU A 76 2.37 5.67 13.06
N ASP A 77 1.65 5.90 11.97
CA ASP A 77 1.65 4.97 10.84
C ASP A 77 2.95 5.11 10.03
N MET A 78 3.85 4.15 10.23
CA MET A 78 5.13 4.00 9.50
C MET A 78 4.95 3.30 8.15
N GLY A 79 3.78 2.71 7.90
CA GLY A 79 3.35 2.20 6.61
C GLY A 79 2.32 3.11 5.95
N ALA A 80 1.21 2.54 5.47
CA ALA A 80 0.04 3.31 5.05
C ALA A 80 -0.52 4.16 6.20
N ALA A 81 -0.75 5.45 5.95
CA ALA A 81 -1.23 6.40 6.96
C ALA A 81 -2.56 7.08 6.59
N TRP A 82 -2.87 7.17 5.29
CA TRP A 82 -4.08 7.83 4.80
C TRP A 82 -5.18 6.85 4.38
N LEU A 83 -6.41 7.22 4.67
CA LEU A 83 -7.60 6.72 4.01
C LEU A 83 -7.96 7.73 2.91
N HIS A 84 -7.74 7.35 1.64
CA HIS A 84 -7.97 8.26 0.52
C HIS A 84 -9.43 8.22 0.06
N GLY A 85 -10.11 9.36 0.16
CA GLY A 85 -11.54 9.52 -0.09
C GLY A 85 -12.37 8.72 0.91
N GLU A 86 -13.02 9.39 1.85
CA GLU A 86 -13.87 8.78 2.88
C GLU A 86 -15.28 8.43 2.36
N ARG A 87 -15.77 9.08 1.31
CA ARG A 87 -17.12 8.84 0.78
C ARG A 87 -17.17 7.58 -0.09
N GLY A 88 -17.96 6.61 0.36
CA GLY A 88 -18.15 5.33 -0.34
C GLY A 88 -16.99 4.34 -0.16
N ASN A 89 -15.89 4.76 0.47
CA ASN A 89 -14.75 3.89 0.73
C ASN A 89 -15.07 2.89 1.85
N PRO A 90 -14.89 1.57 1.63
CA PRO A 90 -15.20 0.55 2.64
C PRO A 90 -14.40 0.72 3.93
N LEU A 91 -13.21 1.33 3.87
CA LEU A 91 -12.38 1.56 5.05
C LEU A 91 -13.03 2.55 6.04
N THR A 92 -13.84 3.50 5.57
CA THR A 92 -14.48 4.51 6.43
C THR A 92 -15.43 3.84 7.42
N ALA A 93 -16.28 2.94 6.91
CA ALA A 93 -17.22 2.19 7.73
C ALA A 93 -16.49 1.26 8.72
N LEU A 94 -15.42 0.60 8.28
CA LEU A 94 -14.63 -0.30 9.12
C LEU A 94 -13.85 0.46 10.20
N ALA A 95 -13.28 1.63 9.88
CA ALA A 95 -12.63 2.51 10.84
C ALA A 95 -13.62 2.99 11.90
N GLY A 96 -14.82 3.42 11.49
CA GLY A 96 -15.90 3.77 12.41
C GLY A 96 -16.29 2.62 13.34
N ALA A 97 -16.46 1.40 12.80
CA ALA A 97 -16.75 0.21 13.59
C ALA A 97 -15.63 -0.18 14.57
N ALA A 98 -14.38 0.11 14.22
CA ALA A 98 -13.21 -0.07 15.08
C ALA A 98 -13.03 1.06 16.12
N GLY A 99 -13.90 2.08 16.10
CA GLY A 99 -13.78 3.26 16.95
C GLY A 99 -12.51 4.07 16.65
N ILE A 100 -12.15 4.18 15.38
CA ILE A 100 -11.03 4.98 14.88
C ILE A 100 -11.58 6.29 14.33
N ARG A 101 -10.95 7.40 14.71
CA ARG A 101 -11.34 8.74 14.28
C ARG A 101 -10.44 9.20 13.14
N GLY A 102 -11.08 9.64 12.06
CA GLY A 102 -10.40 10.35 10.98
C GLY A 102 -10.05 11.78 11.35
N PHE A 103 -8.98 12.29 10.77
CA PHE A 103 -8.61 13.70 10.74
C PHE A 103 -8.39 14.08 9.28
N ALA A 104 -9.18 15.02 8.77
CA ALA A 104 -9.07 15.49 7.40
C ALA A 104 -7.72 16.19 7.20
N SER A 105 -6.96 15.72 6.22
CA SER A 105 -5.72 16.35 5.81
C SER A 105 -6.04 17.49 4.84
N ASP A 106 -5.38 18.62 5.03
CA ASP A 106 -5.43 19.73 4.09
C ASP A 106 -4.16 19.68 3.24
N PHE A 107 -4.26 19.09 2.05
CA PHE A 107 -3.14 19.02 1.12
C PHE A 107 -2.86 20.37 0.43
N GLU A 108 -3.75 21.35 0.53
CA GLU A 108 -3.46 22.71 0.06
C GLU A 108 -2.70 23.54 1.12
N SER A 109 -2.68 23.08 2.37
CA SER A 109 -1.92 23.70 3.46
C SER A 109 -0.40 23.43 3.32
N ILE A 110 0.24 24.07 2.34
CA ILE A 110 1.66 23.94 2.03
C ILE A 110 2.47 25.20 2.31
N ALA A 111 3.71 25.03 2.78
CA ALA A 111 4.73 26.07 2.77
C ALA A 111 6.05 25.60 2.12
N LEU A 112 6.58 26.37 1.18
CA LEU A 112 7.89 26.13 0.60
C LEU A 112 8.91 27.12 1.17
N TYR A 113 10.02 26.62 1.70
CA TYR A 113 11.09 27.41 2.29
C TYR A 113 12.28 27.50 1.35
N VAL A 114 12.85 28.70 1.22
CA VAL A 114 14.02 28.94 0.37
C VAL A 114 15.30 29.02 1.20
N ARG A 115 15.28 29.66 2.39
CA ARG A 115 16.41 29.71 3.33
C ARG A 115 16.04 30.34 4.68
N ASN A 116 16.55 29.80 5.80
CA ASN A 116 16.56 30.47 7.11
C ASN A 116 15.21 31.10 7.54
N GLY A 117 14.12 30.36 7.38
CA GLY A 117 12.75 30.77 7.73
C GLY A 117 12.04 31.57 6.63
N GLN A 118 12.75 31.97 5.57
CA GLN A 118 12.16 32.67 4.44
C GLN A 118 11.37 31.69 3.58
N ARG A 119 10.07 31.94 3.49
CA ARG A 119 9.16 31.24 2.56
C ARG A 119 9.32 31.77 1.14
N LEU A 120 9.01 30.91 0.18
CA LEU A 120 8.70 31.34 -1.17
C LEU A 120 7.51 32.30 -1.11
N PRO A 121 7.57 33.47 -1.77
CA PRO A 121 6.44 34.40 -1.81
C PRO A 121 5.17 33.71 -2.33
N GLU A 122 4.03 34.01 -1.71
CA GLU A 122 2.73 33.40 -2.05
C GLU A 122 2.40 33.51 -3.55
N GLN A 123 2.64 34.68 -4.15
CA GLN A 123 2.46 34.88 -5.59
C GLN A 123 3.27 33.90 -6.46
N GLN A 124 4.50 33.56 -6.06
CA GLN A 124 5.35 32.61 -6.78
C GLN A 124 4.90 31.16 -6.54
N LEU A 125 4.46 30.85 -5.32
CA LEU A 125 3.89 29.55 -5.00
C LEU A 125 2.62 29.28 -5.81
N GLU A 126 1.70 30.26 -5.86
CA GLU A 126 0.49 30.16 -6.67
C GLU A 126 0.78 30.05 -8.17
N LEU A 127 1.79 30.77 -8.67
CA LEU A 127 2.21 30.65 -10.07
C LEU A 127 2.75 29.24 -10.35
N ALA A 128 3.59 28.71 -9.46
CA ALA A 128 4.12 27.36 -9.59
C ALA A 128 3.01 26.30 -9.54
N ALA A 129 2.05 26.44 -8.61
CA ALA A 129 0.90 25.53 -8.50
C ALA A 129 0.05 25.54 -9.77
N ARG A 130 -0.33 26.72 -10.29
CA ARG A 130 -1.08 26.83 -11.55
C ARG A 130 -0.34 26.21 -12.74
N LEU A 131 0.97 26.43 -12.83
CA LEU A 131 1.76 25.82 -13.90
C LEU A 131 1.84 24.29 -13.74
N VAL A 132 1.90 23.77 -12.52
CA VAL A 132 1.84 22.32 -12.30
C VAL A 132 0.49 21.77 -12.75
N ASP A 133 -0.62 22.43 -12.42
CA ASP A 133 -1.95 22.03 -12.91
C ASP A 133 -1.98 22.00 -14.45
N ASP A 134 -1.50 23.05 -15.11
CA ASP A 134 -1.41 23.13 -16.58
C ASP A 134 -0.55 21.99 -17.16
N LEU A 135 0.61 21.69 -16.55
CA LEU A 135 1.49 20.61 -16.98
C LEU A 135 0.86 19.22 -16.79
N LEU A 136 0.11 19.00 -15.71
CA LEU A 136 -0.61 17.76 -15.47
C LEU A 136 -1.74 17.57 -16.51
N GLU A 137 -2.46 18.64 -16.87
CA GLU A 137 -3.45 18.62 -17.95
C GLU A 137 -2.80 18.32 -19.31
N GLU A 138 -1.65 18.92 -19.60
CA GLU A 138 -0.91 18.67 -20.84
C GLU A 138 -0.36 17.23 -20.92
N LEU A 139 0.09 16.65 -19.80
CA LEU A 139 0.46 15.23 -19.72
C LEU A 139 -0.73 14.33 -20.07
N GLU A 140 -1.91 14.63 -19.51
CA GLU A 140 -3.13 13.87 -19.80
C GLU A 140 -3.55 14.04 -21.28
N ALA A 141 -3.43 15.23 -21.84
CA ALA A 141 -3.68 15.49 -23.25
C ALA A 141 -2.69 14.75 -24.17
N ALA A 142 -1.41 14.63 -23.77
CA ALA A 142 -0.39 13.91 -24.53
C ALA A 142 -0.72 12.41 -24.66
N LYS A 143 -1.30 11.79 -23.62
CA LYS A 143 -1.82 10.41 -23.67
C LYS A 143 -2.85 10.23 -24.79
N ALA A 144 -3.73 11.21 -24.98
CA ALA A 144 -4.85 11.13 -25.93
C ALA A 144 -4.43 11.30 -27.40
N GLN A 145 -3.29 11.93 -27.68
CA GLN A 145 -2.90 12.36 -29.04
C GLN A 145 -2.12 11.31 -29.84
N ALA A 146 -1.95 10.09 -29.35
CA ALA A 146 -1.14 9.02 -29.98
C ALA A 146 0.31 9.43 -30.30
N LEU A 147 0.83 10.45 -29.61
CA LEU A 147 2.22 10.92 -29.68
C LEU A 147 3.17 10.07 -28.82
N VAL A 148 2.63 9.09 -28.09
CA VAL A 148 3.33 8.33 -27.06
C VAL A 148 3.10 6.84 -27.28
N ASP A 149 4.09 6.02 -26.93
CA ASP A 149 4.02 4.57 -27.03
C ASP A 149 4.21 3.91 -25.65
N GLU A 150 4.17 2.57 -25.60
CA GLU A 150 4.27 1.83 -24.33
C GLU A 150 5.57 2.14 -23.56
N SER A 151 6.64 2.57 -24.24
CA SER A 151 7.93 2.90 -23.64
C SER A 151 8.04 4.35 -23.15
N THR A 152 7.04 5.20 -23.39
CA THR A 152 7.08 6.60 -22.94
C THR A 152 6.83 6.72 -21.43
N SER A 153 7.75 7.39 -20.75
CA SER A 153 7.65 7.74 -19.33
C SER A 153 6.99 9.11 -19.13
N ILE A 154 6.55 9.39 -17.89
CA ILE A 154 6.08 10.73 -17.52
C ILE A 154 7.22 11.76 -17.67
N ALA A 155 8.45 11.38 -17.28
CA ALA A 155 9.60 12.28 -17.37
C ALA A 155 9.91 12.72 -18.80
N ASP A 156 9.76 11.83 -19.80
CA ASP A 156 10.04 12.14 -21.20
C ASP A 156 9.18 13.31 -21.71
N ILE A 157 7.92 13.39 -21.28
CA ILE A 157 7.03 14.48 -21.68
C ILE A 157 7.27 15.72 -20.81
N LEU A 158 7.43 15.57 -19.49
CA LEU A 158 7.72 16.70 -18.61
C LEU A 158 8.99 17.46 -19.01
N GLU A 159 10.04 16.76 -19.47
CA GLU A 159 11.27 17.40 -19.95
C GLU A 159 11.00 18.34 -21.14
N VAL A 160 10.16 17.91 -22.07
CA VAL A 160 9.76 18.72 -23.23
C VAL A 160 8.91 19.92 -22.79
N LEU A 161 7.86 19.68 -21.99
CA LEU A 161 6.94 20.74 -21.57
C LEU A 161 7.64 21.81 -20.72
N LEU A 162 8.56 21.40 -19.84
CA LEU A 162 9.32 22.32 -19.00
C LEU A 162 10.38 23.12 -19.78
N ALA A 163 10.87 22.60 -20.92
CA ALA A 163 11.85 23.33 -21.75
C ALA A 163 11.25 24.59 -22.39
N ASP A 164 9.93 24.61 -22.60
CA ASP A 164 9.20 25.73 -23.19
C ASP A 164 8.83 26.83 -22.17
N GLN A 165 9.05 26.59 -20.86
CA GLN A 165 8.67 27.50 -19.78
C GLN A 165 9.79 28.47 -19.41
N ALA A 166 9.48 29.77 -19.40
CA ALA A 166 10.39 30.84 -18.98
C ALA A 166 10.29 31.08 -17.46
N LEU A 167 10.90 30.19 -16.65
CA LEU A 167 10.87 30.26 -15.19
C LEU A 167 12.17 30.84 -14.61
N VAL A 168 12.07 31.63 -13.54
CA VAL A 168 13.24 31.96 -12.73
C VAL A 168 13.62 30.77 -11.83
N ASP A 169 14.86 30.73 -11.33
CA ASP A 169 15.38 29.57 -10.59
C ASP A 169 14.50 29.14 -9.41
N ALA A 170 13.94 30.08 -8.65
CA ALA A 170 13.08 29.77 -7.51
C ALA A 170 11.74 29.14 -7.92
N GLU A 171 11.12 29.67 -8.97
CA GLU A 171 9.87 29.14 -9.54
C GLU A 171 10.11 27.75 -10.13
N LYS A 172 11.19 27.58 -10.88
CA LYS A 172 11.59 26.27 -11.43
C LYS A 172 11.75 25.22 -10.33
N ARG A 173 12.42 25.55 -9.22
CA ARG A 173 12.55 24.63 -8.08
C ARG A 173 11.20 24.32 -7.44
N ALA A 174 10.31 25.29 -7.31
CA ALA A 174 8.98 25.09 -6.77
C ALA A 174 8.16 24.14 -7.67
N VAL A 175 8.15 24.37 -8.99
CA VAL A 175 7.46 23.52 -9.98
C VAL A 175 7.99 22.09 -9.93
N LEU A 176 9.32 21.91 -9.96
CA LEU A 176 9.92 20.57 -9.91
C LEU A 176 9.61 19.84 -8.60
N TRP A 177 9.63 20.55 -7.47
CA TRP A 177 9.27 19.96 -6.18
C TRP A 177 7.79 19.58 -6.14
N LEU A 178 6.89 20.44 -6.62
CA LEU A 178 5.46 20.17 -6.67
C LEU A 178 5.14 18.98 -7.58
N LEU A 179 5.75 18.89 -8.77
CA LEU A 179 5.62 17.71 -9.64
C LEU A 179 6.11 16.43 -8.95
N ALA A 180 7.24 16.50 -8.23
CA ALA A 180 7.73 15.36 -7.48
C ALA A 180 6.78 14.97 -6.32
N SER A 181 6.12 15.96 -5.70
CA SER A 181 5.09 15.73 -4.69
C SER A 181 3.87 15.03 -5.27
N GLU A 182 3.29 15.57 -6.35
CA GLU A 182 2.05 15.08 -6.95
C GLU A 182 2.21 13.75 -7.71
N ILE A 183 3.43 13.42 -8.16
CA ILE A 183 3.69 12.23 -8.98
C ILE A 183 4.59 11.24 -8.25
N GLU A 184 5.80 11.65 -7.89
CA GLU A 184 6.84 10.71 -7.43
C GLU A 184 6.60 10.20 -6.00
N LEU A 185 6.14 11.08 -5.10
CA LEU A 185 5.81 10.69 -3.72
C LEU A 185 4.53 9.86 -3.69
N GLU A 186 3.49 10.27 -4.42
CA GLU A 186 2.22 9.53 -4.52
C GLU A 186 2.44 8.10 -5.05
N LEU A 187 3.24 7.94 -6.11
CA LEU A 187 3.45 6.65 -6.77
C LEU A 187 4.68 5.89 -6.28
N GLY A 188 5.48 6.48 -5.39
CA GLY A 188 6.66 5.83 -4.81
C GLY A 188 7.76 5.53 -5.84
N ALA A 189 7.78 6.23 -6.97
CA ALA A 189 8.69 5.98 -8.08
C ALA A 189 9.04 7.30 -8.77
N GLU A 190 10.20 7.37 -9.41
CA GLU A 190 10.56 8.56 -10.18
C GLU A 190 9.75 8.65 -11.47
N ALA A 191 9.54 9.87 -11.98
CA ALA A 191 8.75 10.10 -13.19
C ALA A 191 9.29 9.33 -14.41
N SER A 192 10.60 9.01 -14.43
CA SER A 192 11.23 8.18 -15.48
C SER A 192 10.85 6.70 -15.42
N ASP A 193 10.43 6.22 -14.25
CA ASP A 193 10.06 4.83 -13.99
C ASP A 193 8.54 4.63 -14.04
N LEU A 194 7.78 5.66 -14.44
CA LEU A 194 6.32 5.66 -14.51
C LEU A 194 5.86 5.75 -15.96
N SER A 195 5.03 4.80 -16.39
CA SER A 195 4.42 4.84 -17.73
C SER A 195 3.39 5.96 -17.82
N LEU A 196 3.55 6.83 -18.81
CA LEU A 196 2.56 7.87 -19.09
C LEU A 196 1.21 7.27 -19.49
N LEU A 197 1.21 6.22 -20.32
CA LEU A 197 -0.03 5.57 -20.78
C LEU A 197 -0.82 4.89 -19.65
N ALA A 198 -0.18 4.53 -18.55
CA ALA A 198 -0.83 3.87 -17.43
C ALA A 198 -1.11 4.81 -16.24
N TRP A 199 -0.65 6.05 -16.31
CA TRP A 199 -0.79 7.05 -15.26
C TRP A 199 -2.21 7.63 -15.21
N ASN A 200 -2.71 7.92 -14.00
CA ASN A 200 -3.98 8.60 -13.76
C ASN A 200 -5.21 7.89 -14.37
N GLU A 201 -5.20 6.55 -14.35
CA GLU A 201 -6.29 5.73 -14.89
C GLU A 201 -7.05 4.97 -13.78
N GLU A 202 -6.61 5.11 -12.54
CA GLU A 202 -7.21 4.57 -11.33
C GLU A 202 -8.52 5.27 -10.99
N ARG A 203 -9.34 4.56 -10.22
CA ARG A 203 -10.51 5.17 -9.60
C ARG A 203 -10.07 5.76 -8.27
N ALA A 204 -10.69 6.87 -7.91
CA ALA A 204 -10.58 7.46 -6.59
C ALA A 204 -11.94 7.43 -5.90
N PHE A 205 -11.92 7.29 -4.57
CA PHE A 205 -13.08 7.63 -3.76
C PHE A 205 -13.10 9.15 -3.53
N GLU A 206 -14.29 9.72 -3.41
CA GLU A 206 -14.45 11.16 -3.21
C GLU A 206 -14.34 11.55 -1.72
N GLY A 207 -14.18 12.85 -1.50
CA GLY A 207 -14.18 13.51 -0.19
C GLY A 207 -12.81 13.55 0.47
N ASP A 208 -12.77 13.85 1.76
CA ASP A 208 -11.56 14.10 2.52
C ASP A 208 -10.63 12.87 2.62
N HIS A 209 -9.33 13.14 2.56
CA HIS A 209 -8.29 12.16 2.88
C HIS A 209 -8.00 12.19 4.38
N LEU A 210 -8.21 11.05 5.05
CA LEU A 210 -8.18 10.99 6.51
C LEU A 210 -6.89 10.36 7.03
N LEU A 211 -6.18 11.07 7.90
CA LEU A 211 -5.25 10.46 8.85
C LEU A 211 -6.04 9.77 9.96
N LEU A 212 -5.60 8.58 10.37
CA LEU A 212 -6.29 7.81 11.41
C LEU A 212 -5.65 8.08 12.77
N ARG A 213 -6.37 8.75 13.67
CA ARG A 213 -5.85 9.20 14.98
C ARG A 213 -5.28 8.09 15.85
N GLU A 214 -5.87 6.91 15.78
CA GLU A 214 -5.45 5.73 16.55
C GLU A 214 -4.54 4.76 15.74
N GLY A 215 -4.15 5.16 14.52
CA GLY A 215 -3.33 4.39 13.59
C GLY A 215 -4.08 3.25 12.89
N TYR A 216 -3.67 2.94 11.66
CA TYR A 216 -4.24 1.83 10.89
C TYR A 216 -4.03 0.46 11.55
N GLY A 217 -3.00 0.29 12.37
CA GLY A 217 -2.74 -0.94 13.13
C GLY A 217 -3.91 -1.33 14.03
N LYS A 218 -4.67 -0.36 14.55
CA LYS A 218 -5.91 -0.63 15.31
C LYS A 218 -6.99 -1.25 14.43
N LEU A 219 -7.09 -0.84 13.16
CA LEU A 219 -8.04 -1.42 12.21
C LEU A 219 -7.68 -2.88 11.92
N ILE A 220 -6.39 -3.16 11.71
CA ILE A 220 -5.89 -4.53 11.52
C ILE A 220 -6.21 -5.42 12.72
N ALA A 221 -5.93 -4.95 13.93
CA ALA A 221 -6.23 -5.69 15.16
C ALA A 221 -7.75 -5.93 15.34
N PHE A 222 -8.58 -4.96 14.94
CA PHE A 222 -10.04 -5.11 14.96
C PHE A 222 -10.53 -6.18 13.98
N LEU A 223 -10.04 -6.16 12.74
CA LEU A 223 -10.45 -7.10 11.69
C LEU A 223 -9.93 -8.52 11.92
N ALA A 224 -8.77 -8.66 12.56
CA ALA A 224 -8.14 -9.96 12.80
C ALA A 224 -8.74 -10.76 13.97
N ARG A 225 -9.71 -10.21 14.70
CA ARG A 225 -10.37 -10.92 15.82
C ARG A 225 -11.01 -12.21 15.33
N ASP A 226 -10.82 -13.27 16.12
CA ASP A 226 -11.39 -14.61 15.93
C ASP A 226 -10.93 -15.34 14.65
N LEU A 227 -9.88 -14.85 14.00
CA LEU A 227 -9.19 -15.55 12.90
C LEU A 227 -8.11 -16.49 13.44
N ASP A 228 -7.92 -17.65 12.79
CA ASP A 228 -6.76 -18.52 13.04
C ASP A 228 -5.55 -18.01 12.27
N ILE A 229 -4.59 -17.41 12.98
CA ILE A 229 -3.38 -16.81 12.40
C ILE A 229 -2.14 -17.42 13.03
N GLN A 230 -1.28 -17.97 12.19
CA GLN A 230 0.02 -18.51 12.55
C GLN A 230 1.10 -17.47 12.22
N LEU A 231 1.56 -16.74 13.25
CA LEU A 231 2.70 -15.82 13.14
C LEU A 231 4.03 -16.58 13.01
N ASN A 232 5.06 -15.89 12.55
CA ASN A 232 6.40 -16.44 12.29
C ASN A 232 6.37 -17.67 11.35
N ALA A 233 5.37 -17.77 10.48
CA ALA A 233 5.20 -18.84 9.50
C ALA A 233 5.68 -18.36 8.13
N VAL A 234 7.01 -18.34 7.94
CA VAL A 234 7.62 -17.90 6.67
C VAL A 234 7.48 -19.01 5.63
N VAL A 235 6.44 -18.93 4.80
CA VAL A 235 6.22 -19.87 3.68
C VAL A 235 7.34 -19.72 2.65
N SER A 236 8.01 -20.82 2.30
CA SER A 236 9.09 -20.87 1.30
C SER A 236 8.76 -21.76 0.11
N GLN A 237 7.79 -22.68 0.23
CA GLN A 237 7.37 -23.54 -0.87
C GLN A 237 5.85 -23.68 -0.91
N ILE A 238 5.30 -23.64 -2.12
CA ILE A 238 3.88 -23.80 -2.43
C ILE A 238 3.77 -24.89 -3.49
N ALA A 239 3.38 -26.09 -3.07
CA ALA A 239 3.06 -27.17 -3.99
C ALA A 239 1.54 -27.26 -4.19
N TYR A 240 1.08 -27.50 -5.41
CA TYR A 240 -0.34 -27.60 -5.72
C TYR A 240 -0.60 -28.55 -6.88
N ASP A 241 -1.72 -29.27 -6.81
CA ASP A 241 -2.17 -30.20 -7.84
C ASP A 241 -3.70 -30.39 -7.80
N GLY A 242 -4.20 -31.41 -8.49
CA GLY A 242 -5.63 -31.74 -8.48
C GLY A 242 -6.17 -32.14 -7.10
N ALA A 243 -5.34 -32.56 -6.16
CA ALA A 243 -5.74 -32.99 -4.82
C ALA A 243 -5.81 -31.84 -3.81
N GLY A 244 -4.99 -30.79 -3.97
CA GLY A 244 -5.04 -29.63 -3.08
C GLY A 244 -3.78 -28.78 -3.13
N VAL A 245 -3.48 -28.14 -2.00
CA VAL A 245 -2.28 -27.30 -1.81
C VAL A 245 -1.50 -27.76 -0.58
N ARG A 246 -0.17 -27.69 -0.67
CA ARG A 246 0.77 -27.93 0.43
C ARG A 246 1.72 -26.73 0.55
N LEU A 247 1.69 -26.07 1.70
CA LEU A 247 2.61 -24.99 2.03
C LEU A 247 3.68 -25.50 2.99
N THR A 248 4.95 -25.21 2.68
CA THR A 248 6.08 -25.53 3.58
C THR A 248 6.75 -24.24 4.02
N THR A 249 6.94 -24.09 5.32
CA THR A 249 7.65 -22.96 5.91
C THR A 249 9.16 -23.23 6.00
N THR A 250 9.95 -22.17 6.17
CA THR A 250 11.41 -22.26 6.29
C THR A 250 11.89 -23.09 7.49
N ASP A 251 11.07 -23.20 8.55
CA ASP A 251 11.33 -24.05 9.71
C ASP A 251 10.81 -25.49 9.56
N GLY A 252 10.29 -25.85 8.39
CA GLY A 252 9.87 -27.21 8.04
C GLY A 252 8.43 -27.58 8.45
N ARG A 253 7.63 -26.65 9.00
CA ARG A 253 6.19 -26.90 9.20
C ARG A 253 5.49 -27.04 7.85
N ILE A 254 4.51 -27.93 7.82
CA ILE A 254 3.73 -28.27 6.63
C ILE A 254 2.26 -28.00 6.92
N PHE A 255 1.62 -27.29 6.02
CA PHE A 255 0.18 -26.99 6.05
C PHE A 255 -0.44 -27.48 4.76
N GLU A 256 -1.61 -28.13 4.86
CA GLU A 256 -2.35 -28.66 3.72
C GLU A 256 -3.77 -28.11 3.73
N ALA A 257 -4.30 -27.87 2.53
CA ALA A 257 -5.67 -27.39 2.35
C ALA A 257 -6.18 -27.73 0.95
N ASP A 258 -7.48 -27.49 0.71
CA ASP A 258 -8.09 -27.66 -0.60
C ASP A 258 -7.62 -26.55 -1.57
N ARG A 259 -7.44 -25.33 -1.07
CA ARG A 259 -7.01 -24.14 -1.86
C ARG A 259 -6.10 -23.22 -1.04
N ALA A 260 -5.35 -22.37 -1.73
CA ALA A 260 -4.59 -21.29 -1.12
C ALA A 260 -4.87 -19.93 -1.77
N LEU A 261 -4.97 -18.89 -0.95
CA LEU A 261 -4.96 -17.49 -1.36
C LEU A 261 -3.59 -16.87 -1.05
N ILE A 262 -2.90 -16.40 -2.08
CA ILE A 262 -1.59 -15.79 -1.98
C ILE A 262 -1.75 -14.27 -1.95
N THR A 263 -1.33 -13.64 -0.84
CA THR A 263 -1.40 -12.18 -0.65
C THR A 263 -0.02 -11.53 -0.50
N LEU A 264 1.01 -12.22 -0.97
CA LEU A 264 2.39 -11.75 -0.93
C LEU A 264 2.57 -10.49 -1.80
N PRO A 265 3.31 -9.47 -1.32
CA PRO A 265 3.68 -8.31 -2.13
C PRO A 265 4.42 -8.74 -3.41
N ILE A 266 4.24 -7.99 -4.50
CA ILE A 266 4.87 -8.37 -5.79
C ILE A 266 6.40 -8.42 -5.70
N GLY A 267 7.03 -7.59 -4.86
CA GLY A 267 8.47 -7.60 -4.64
C GLY A 267 8.97 -8.89 -3.95
N VAL A 268 8.14 -9.52 -3.11
CA VAL A 268 8.45 -10.83 -2.51
C VAL A 268 8.31 -11.94 -3.54
N LEU A 269 7.28 -11.88 -4.39
CA LEU A 269 7.09 -12.83 -5.49
C LEU A 269 8.23 -12.72 -6.51
N GLN A 270 8.68 -11.50 -6.82
CA GLN A 270 9.81 -11.22 -7.73
C GLN A 270 11.15 -11.68 -7.17
N SER A 271 11.34 -11.69 -5.85
CA SER A 271 12.62 -12.08 -5.24
C SER A 271 12.91 -13.58 -5.29
N GLY A 272 11.94 -14.40 -5.70
CA GLY A 272 12.08 -15.87 -5.71
C GLY A 272 12.15 -16.51 -4.32
N ALA A 273 11.76 -15.79 -3.26
CA ALA A 273 11.78 -16.31 -1.89
C ALA A 273 10.79 -17.46 -1.65
N VAL A 274 9.81 -17.61 -2.54
CA VAL A 274 8.76 -18.64 -2.48
C VAL A 274 8.75 -19.44 -3.77
N ALA A 275 9.03 -20.73 -3.68
CA ALA A 275 9.02 -21.64 -4.82
C ALA A 275 7.61 -22.20 -5.07
N PHE A 276 7.16 -22.18 -6.32
CA PHE A 276 5.89 -22.77 -6.75
C PHE A 276 6.14 -24.09 -7.49
N THR A 277 5.43 -25.16 -7.12
CA THR A 277 5.51 -26.47 -7.78
C THR A 277 4.10 -27.00 -8.10
N PRO A 278 3.70 -27.10 -9.38
CA PRO A 278 4.44 -26.67 -10.57
C PRO A 278 4.67 -25.15 -10.61
N ALA A 279 5.52 -24.69 -11.54
CA ALA A 279 5.75 -23.27 -11.74
C ALA A 279 4.46 -22.54 -12.15
N LEU A 280 4.35 -21.25 -11.80
CA LEU A 280 3.23 -20.40 -12.20
C LEU A 280 3.14 -20.31 -13.74
N PRO A 281 1.95 -20.05 -14.32
CA PRO A 281 1.82 -19.89 -15.77
C PRO A 281 2.73 -18.79 -16.33
N ALA A 282 3.29 -19.00 -17.53
CA ALA A 282 4.24 -18.07 -18.16
C ALA A 282 3.70 -16.63 -18.27
N ALA A 283 2.41 -16.47 -18.60
CA ALA A 283 1.77 -15.15 -18.66
C ALA A 283 1.78 -14.42 -17.30
N LYS A 284 1.55 -15.14 -16.19
CA LYS A 284 1.61 -14.59 -14.83
C LYS A 284 3.03 -14.22 -14.45
N GLN A 285 4.02 -15.05 -14.79
CA GLN A 285 5.44 -14.74 -14.57
C GLN A 285 5.87 -13.49 -15.34
N ALA A 286 5.46 -13.37 -16.61
CA ALA A 286 5.79 -12.21 -17.44
C ALA A 286 5.14 -10.93 -16.92
N ALA A 287 3.87 -10.99 -16.49
CA ALA A 287 3.19 -9.86 -15.84
C ALA A 287 3.89 -9.45 -14.54
N LEU A 288 4.29 -10.43 -13.72
CA LEU A 288 5.04 -10.19 -12.49
C LEU A 288 6.40 -9.52 -12.74
N GLN A 289 7.09 -9.89 -13.83
CA GLN A 289 8.39 -9.30 -14.19
C GLN A 289 8.28 -7.88 -14.75
N ARG A 290 7.15 -7.54 -15.39
CA ARG A 290 6.92 -6.21 -15.97
C ARG A 290 6.53 -5.17 -14.94
N LEU A 291 5.67 -5.52 -13.98
CA LEU A 291 5.29 -4.60 -12.90
C LEU A 291 6.50 -4.31 -12.01
N GLN A 292 6.54 -3.13 -11.41
CA GLN A 292 7.60 -2.73 -10.49
C GLN A 292 7.06 -2.45 -9.10
N MET A 293 7.90 -2.71 -8.10
CA MET A 293 7.65 -2.32 -6.73
C MET A 293 8.33 -0.98 -6.47
N GLY A 294 7.53 0.07 -6.32
CA GLY A 294 7.95 1.38 -5.87
C GLY A 294 8.41 1.37 -4.42
N LEU A 295 8.98 2.49 -3.99
CA LEU A 295 9.51 2.71 -2.66
C LEU A 295 9.17 4.11 -2.17
N LEU A 296 8.60 4.16 -0.98
CA LEU A 296 8.40 5.35 -0.17
C LEU A 296 8.83 5.00 1.25
N ASN A 297 9.73 5.81 1.83
CA ASN A 297 10.17 5.67 3.21
C ASN A 297 9.80 6.90 4.03
N LYS A 298 9.75 6.69 5.35
CA LYS A 298 9.42 7.68 6.36
C LYS A 298 10.57 7.86 7.33
N ILE A 299 10.83 9.12 7.66
CA ILE A 299 11.70 9.51 8.78
C ILE A 299 10.83 10.31 9.75
N ALA A 300 10.46 9.69 10.86
CA ALA A 300 9.68 10.31 11.92
C ALA A 300 10.62 10.92 12.96
N LEU A 301 10.36 12.16 13.36
CA LEU A 301 11.19 12.95 14.26
C LEU A 301 10.31 13.58 15.34
N ARG A 302 10.58 13.29 16.61
CA ARG A 302 9.96 13.97 17.77
C ARG A 302 10.93 15.01 18.32
N PHE A 303 10.49 16.24 18.48
CA PHE A 303 11.30 17.35 19.02
C PHE A 303 10.84 17.74 20.44
N PRO A 304 11.65 18.48 21.22
CA PRO A 304 11.21 19.01 22.52
C PRO A 304 10.20 20.17 22.38
N ARG A 305 10.23 20.87 21.24
CA ARG A 305 9.33 21.99 20.91
C ARG A 305 9.31 22.19 19.39
N SER A 306 8.24 22.80 18.92
CA SER A 306 8.05 23.15 17.52
C SER A 306 8.89 24.38 17.16
N PHE A 307 9.45 24.36 15.96
CA PHE A 307 10.21 25.48 15.38
C PHE A 307 9.72 25.83 13.96
N TRP A 308 8.70 25.11 13.50
CA TRP A 308 7.97 25.34 12.26
C TRP A 308 6.66 26.07 12.57
N ASP A 309 5.92 26.42 11.51
CA ASP A 309 4.56 26.94 11.64
C ASP A 309 3.59 25.81 11.97
N GLU A 310 2.97 25.89 13.15
CA GLU A 310 2.11 24.83 13.67
C GLU A 310 0.80 24.66 12.90
N GLU A 311 0.38 25.67 12.14
CA GLU A 311 -0.85 25.64 11.34
C GLU A 311 -0.63 24.98 9.97
N VAL A 312 0.60 24.96 9.47
CA VAL A 312 0.95 24.36 8.18
C VAL A 312 1.04 22.84 8.32
N GLN A 313 0.25 22.10 7.53
CA GLN A 313 0.25 20.63 7.53
C GLN A 313 1.42 20.01 6.77
N ARG A 314 1.86 20.61 5.65
CA ARG A 314 3.01 20.10 4.87
C ARG A 314 3.96 21.19 4.44
N PHE A 315 5.25 20.90 4.39
CA PHE A 315 6.25 21.85 3.92
C PHE A 315 7.51 21.18 3.38
N ALA A 316 8.32 21.96 2.67
CA ALA A 316 9.62 21.52 2.19
C ALA A 316 10.63 22.66 2.08
N TYR A 317 11.89 22.28 1.96
CA TYR A 317 12.98 23.18 1.56
C TYR A 317 13.27 23.01 0.07
N LEU A 318 13.28 24.12 -0.67
CA LEU A 318 13.65 24.15 -2.08
C LEU A 318 15.17 24.21 -2.22
N ASP A 319 15.80 23.03 -2.27
CA ASP A 319 17.25 22.92 -2.35
C ASP A 319 17.82 23.53 -3.63
N GLU A 320 18.82 24.40 -3.50
CA GLU A 320 19.53 25.02 -4.62
C GLU A 320 20.21 23.96 -5.50
N GLN A 321 20.57 22.80 -4.92
CA GLN A 321 21.18 21.68 -5.64
C GLN A 321 20.19 20.60 -6.08
N ALA A 322 18.91 20.70 -5.69
CA ALA A 322 17.83 19.75 -6.02
C ALA A 322 18.08 18.26 -5.69
N ASP A 323 19.09 17.96 -4.87
CA ASP A 323 19.51 16.58 -4.57
C ASP A 323 18.58 15.89 -3.56
N ASP A 324 17.95 16.66 -2.65
CA ASP A 324 17.12 16.16 -1.54
C ASP A 324 15.68 16.69 -1.60
N VAL A 325 14.80 15.92 -2.24
CA VAL A 325 13.35 16.13 -2.21
C VAL A 325 12.78 15.39 -1.01
N PHE A 326 12.63 16.12 0.11
CA PHE A 326 11.81 15.70 1.24
C PHE A 326 10.51 16.48 1.23
N GLU A 327 9.44 15.82 1.62
CA GLU A 327 8.20 16.47 2.04
C GLU A 327 7.97 16.18 3.52
N PHE A 328 7.84 17.23 4.33
CA PHE A 328 7.63 17.11 5.76
C PHE A 328 6.15 17.32 6.09
N PHE A 329 5.55 16.32 6.73
CA PHE A 329 4.23 16.40 7.31
C PHE A 329 4.32 16.75 8.80
N ASN A 330 3.57 17.76 9.20
CA ASN A 330 3.42 18.21 10.58
C ASN A 330 2.32 17.42 11.28
N LEU A 331 2.67 16.38 12.05
CA LEU A 331 1.66 15.60 12.80
C LEU A 331 1.27 16.26 14.13
N GLN A 332 1.74 17.46 14.43
CA GLN A 332 1.27 18.20 15.60
C GLN A 332 -0.22 18.54 15.49
N VAL A 333 -0.71 18.84 14.29
CA VAL A 333 -2.13 19.10 14.03
C VAL A 333 -3.01 17.90 14.40
N LEU A 334 -2.46 16.69 14.30
CA LEU A 334 -3.12 15.45 14.64
C LEU A 334 -2.97 15.11 16.13
N HIS A 335 -1.73 15.06 16.62
CA HIS A 335 -1.39 14.47 17.91
C HIS A 335 -1.15 15.49 19.04
N GLN A 336 -1.08 16.79 18.73
CA GLN A 336 -0.70 17.85 19.68
C GLN A 336 0.66 17.56 20.32
N GLN A 337 1.57 16.98 19.55
CA GLN A 337 2.96 16.71 19.91
C GLN A 337 3.85 17.20 18.76
N PRO A 338 5.04 17.76 19.06
CA PRO A 338 5.99 18.29 18.07
C PRO A 338 6.66 17.16 17.28
N ILE A 339 5.92 16.58 16.33
CA ILE A 339 6.34 15.45 15.51
C ILE A 339 6.25 15.83 14.03
N LEU A 340 7.36 15.63 13.32
CA LEU A 340 7.44 15.70 11.87
C LEU A 340 7.63 14.30 11.30
N VAL A 341 7.04 14.04 10.14
CA VAL A 341 7.38 12.88 9.30
C VAL A 341 7.85 13.39 7.95
N ALA A 342 9.10 13.08 7.60
CA ALA A 342 9.62 13.30 6.27
C ALA A 342 9.29 12.10 5.38
N LEU A 343 8.73 12.36 4.19
CA LEU A 343 8.56 11.38 3.12
C LEU A 343 9.69 11.51 2.10
N VAL A 344 10.12 10.38 1.57
CA VAL A 344 11.12 10.27 0.49
C VAL A 344 10.79 9.05 -0.37
N SER A 345 10.82 9.19 -1.70
CA SER A 345 10.48 8.11 -2.64
C SER A 345 11.61 7.75 -3.62
N GLY A 346 11.40 6.69 -4.41
CA GLY A 346 12.22 6.33 -5.56
C GLY A 346 13.69 6.02 -5.23
N ARG A 347 14.61 6.42 -6.11
CA ARG A 347 16.07 6.24 -5.89
C ARG A 347 16.54 6.92 -4.59
N ARG A 348 15.99 8.06 -4.21
CA ARG A 348 16.36 8.78 -2.98
C ARG A 348 16.02 7.95 -1.74
N ALA A 349 14.85 7.32 -1.72
CA ALA A 349 14.48 6.42 -0.63
C ALA A 349 15.42 5.20 -0.52
N ARG A 350 15.91 4.67 -1.65
CA ARG A 350 16.93 3.59 -1.63
C ARG A 350 18.26 4.06 -1.06
N GLN A 351 18.68 5.29 -1.38
CA GLN A 351 19.90 5.86 -0.81
C GLN A 351 19.79 6.01 0.72
N ILE A 352 18.61 6.45 1.20
CA ILE A 352 18.33 6.56 2.63
C ILE A 352 18.42 5.19 3.32
N GLU A 353 17.87 4.12 2.72
CA GLU A 353 17.99 2.76 3.29
C GLU A 353 19.42 2.20 3.30
N ALA A 354 20.27 2.65 2.38
CA ALA A 354 21.66 2.21 2.33
C ALA A 354 22.51 2.81 3.46
N MET A 355 21.97 3.79 4.20
CA MET A 355 22.63 4.47 5.31
C MET A 355 22.13 3.96 6.67
N PRO A 356 22.96 4.03 7.73
CA PRO A 356 22.48 3.90 9.11
C PRO A 356 21.37 4.91 9.41
N SER A 357 20.40 4.53 10.26
CA SER A 357 19.22 5.37 10.55
C SER A 357 19.59 6.75 11.09
N GLU A 358 20.65 6.87 11.86
CA GLU A 358 21.17 8.15 12.37
C GLU A 358 21.63 9.08 11.23
N GLN A 359 22.27 8.54 10.19
CA GLN A 359 22.70 9.32 9.02
C GLN A 359 21.51 9.75 8.16
N ALA A 360 20.49 8.89 8.04
CA ALA A 360 19.23 9.27 7.40
C ALA A 360 18.55 10.45 8.14
N VAL A 361 18.52 10.39 9.47
CA VAL A 361 18.04 11.49 10.32
C VAL A 361 18.88 12.75 10.11
N ASP A 362 20.20 12.65 10.10
CA ASP A 362 21.09 13.80 9.86
C ASP A 362 20.79 14.48 8.51
N ARG A 363 20.50 13.70 7.45
CA ARG A 363 20.13 14.25 6.14
C ARG A 363 18.82 15.03 6.17
N ALA A 364 17.79 14.50 6.85
CA ALA A 364 16.54 15.22 7.07
C ALA A 364 16.75 16.47 7.94
N LEU A 365 17.59 16.40 8.98
CA LEU A 365 17.92 17.54 9.84
C LEU A 365 18.68 18.63 9.08
N VAL A 366 19.58 18.28 8.16
CA VAL A 366 20.26 19.28 7.30
C VAL A 366 19.23 20.04 6.47
N ASN A 367 18.23 19.35 5.90
CA ASN A 367 17.15 20.00 5.15
C ASN A 367 16.33 20.96 6.04
N LEU A 368 15.94 20.52 7.24
CA LEU A 368 15.27 21.35 8.24
C LEU A 368 16.12 22.54 8.71
N GLN A 369 17.43 22.36 8.89
CA GLN A 369 18.34 23.44 9.28
C GLN A 369 18.53 24.46 8.16
N ARG A 370 18.49 24.04 6.90
CA ARG A 370 18.49 24.98 5.75
C ARG A 370 17.16 25.74 5.68
N ALA A 371 16.04 25.05 5.93
CA ALA A 371 14.71 25.65 5.95
C ALA A 371 14.52 26.67 7.08
N PHE A 372 14.93 26.36 8.31
CA PHE A 372 14.59 27.16 9.51
C PHE A 372 15.81 27.79 10.21
N GLY A 373 17.02 27.53 9.72
CA GLY A 373 18.27 27.97 10.33
C GLY A 373 18.92 26.92 11.23
N LYS A 374 20.20 27.12 11.57
CA LYS A 374 21.01 26.11 12.29
C LYS A 374 20.61 25.85 13.75
N ALA A 375 19.79 26.72 14.34
CA ALA A 375 19.46 26.70 15.77
C ALA A 375 18.18 25.90 16.10
N ILE A 376 17.78 24.93 15.27
CA ILE A 376 16.68 24.02 15.57
C ILE A 376 17.06 23.06 16.71
N PRO A 377 16.09 22.64 17.56
CA PRO A 377 16.37 21.65 18.60
C PRO A 377 16.74 20.29 18.00
N THR A 378 17.55 19.52 18.73
CA THR A 378 17.81 18.11 18.43
C THR A 378 16.54 17.28 18.69
N PRO A 379 16.19 16.31 17.83
CA PRO A 379 15.08 15.40 18.10
C PRO A 379 15.36 14.54 19.34
N GLU A 380 14.34 14.32 20.17
CA GLU A 380 14.40 13.47 21.37
C GLU A 380 14.25 11.98 21.02
N ALA A 381 13.58 11.69 19.92
CA ALA A 381 13.36 10.35 19.40
C ALA A 381 13.14 10.39 17.89
N PHE A 382 13.46 9.28 17.21
CA PHE A 382 13.20 9.12 15.79
C PHE A 382 12.83 7.68 15.44
N ALA A 383 12.24 7.50 14.27
CA ALA A 383 12.04 6.20 13.64
C ALA A 383 12.24 6.32 12.12
N VAL A 384 12.89 5.35 11.50
CA VAL A 384 13.19 5.33 10.07
C VAL A 384 12.70 4.01 9.47
N THR A 385 12.01 4.06 8.33
CA THR A 385 11.59 2.85 7.61
C THR A 385 12.62 2.39 6.60
N ALA A 386 12.63 1.09 6.34
CA ALA A 386 13.42 0.48 5.27
C ALA A 386 12.60 -0.59 4.54
N TRP A 387 11.55 -0.15 3.81
CA TRP A 387 10.59 -1.05 3.18
C TRP A 387 11.17 -1.91 2.05
N HIS A 388 12.21 -1.43 1.34
CA HIS A 388 12.88 -2.21 0.30
C HIS A 388 13.72 -3.35 0.88
N SER A 389 14.46 -3.06 1.94
CA SER A 389 15.31 -4.04 2.64
C SER A 389 14.51 -5.05 3.45
N ASP A 390 13.25 -4.73 3.78
CA ASP A 390 12.35 -5.64 4.46
C ASP A 390 12.06 -6.90 3.59
N PRO A 391 12.45 -8.11 4.04
CA PRO A 391 12.35 -9.32 3.22
C PRO A 391 10.91 -9.74 2.93
N PHE A 392 9.93 -9.24 3.68
CA PHE A 392 8.51 -9.60 3.57
C PHE A 392 7.67 -8.49 2.91
N ALA A 393 8.29 -7.39 2.47
CA ALA A 393 7.65 -6.34 1.69
C ALA A 393 8.37 -6.09 0.35
N ARG A 394 9.70 -5.96 0.40
CA ARG A 394 10.57 -5.67 -0.75
C ARG A 394 10.22 -4.35 -1.48
N GLY A 395 9.61 -3.42 -0.77
CA GLY A 395 9.22 -2.09 -1.23
C GLY A 395 7.90 -1.63 -0.64
N ALA A 396 7.39 -0.51 -1.14
CA ALA A 396 6.19 0.15 -0.63
C ALA A 396 4.93 -0.32 -1.36
N TYR A 397 4.76 -0.02 -2.64
CA TYR A 397 3.58 -0.40 -3.41
C TYR A 397 3.89 -0.49 -4.91
N SER A 398 3.01 -1.18 -5.65
CA SER A 398 3.26 -1.47 -7.05
C SER A 398 2.92 -0.31 -7.98
N HIS A 399 3.66 -0.20 -9.08
CA HIS A 399 3.40 0.74 -10.17
C HIS A 399 3.63 0.09 -11.54
N VAL A 400 3.15 0.78 -12.59
CA VAL A 400 3.30 0.35 -13.98
C VAL A 400 4.44 1.14 -14.62
N PRO A 401 5.61 0.52 -14.88
CA PRO A 401 6.70 1.19 -15.56
C PRO A 401 6.47 1.28 -17.08
N PRO A 402 7.26 2.10 -17.79
CA PRO A 402 7.30 2.05 -19.25
C PRO A 402 7.56 0.63 -19.76
N GLY A 403 6.80 0.20 -20.77
CA GLY A 403 6.80 -1.14 -21.36
C GLY A 403 5.85 -2.14 -20.68
N ALA A 404 5.23 -1.77 -19.56
CA ALA A 404 4.22 -2.56 -18.86
C ALA A 404 2.80 -2.04 -19.13
N ARG A 405 1.80 -2.82 -18.72
CA ARG A 405 0.38 -2.47 -18.94
C ARG A 405 -0.44 -2.67 -17.68
N ARG A 406 -1.49 -1.88 -17.49
CA ARG A 406 -2.45 -2.07 -16.38
C ARG A 406 -3.10 -3.46 -16.37
N SER A 407 -3.22 -4.09 -17.54
CA SER A 407 -3.69 -5.48 -17.66
C SER A 407 -2.79 -6.48 -16.93
N ASP A 408 -1.54 -6.15 -16.62
CA ASP A 408 -0.63 -7.00 -15.85
C ASP A 408 -1.15 -7.26 -14.44
N TYR A 409 -1.82 -6.28 -13.81
CA TYR A 409 -2.54 -6.51 -12.54
C TYR A 409 -3.64 -7.57 -12.68
N THR A 410 -4.33 -7.58 -13.83
CA THR A 410 -5.38 -8.57 -14.10
C THR A 410 -4.78 -9.96 -14.30
N GLU A 411 -3.67 -10.06 -15.02
CA GLU A 411 -2.93 -11.33 -15.17
C GLU A 411 -2.41 -11.85 -13.82
N LEU A 412 -1.92 -10.97 -12.95
CA LEU A 412 -1.55 -11.32 -11.58
C LEU A 412 -2.74 -11.81 -10.74
N ALA A 413 -3.92 -11.22 -10.91
CA ALA A 413 -5.13 -11.64 -10.19
C ALA A 413 -5.71 -12.99 -10.65
N ARG A 414 -5.33 -13.51 -11.83
CA ARG A 414 -5.91 -14.76 -12.35
C ARG A 414 -5.61 -15.95 -11.44
N PRO A 415 -6.62 -16.76 -11.06
CA PRO A 415 -6.38 -17.99 -10.30
C PRO A 415 -5.63 -19.03 -11.15
N VAL A 416 -5.01 -20.00 -10.49
CA VAL A 416 -4.29 -21.10 -11.14
C VAL A 416 -4.92 -22.43 -10.71
N GLN A 417 -5.41 -23.17 -11.70
CA GLN A 417 -6.01 -24.52 -11.55
C GLN A 417 -7.13 -24.62 -10.50
N ASP A 418 -7.83 -23.51 -10.23
CA ASP A 418 -8.80 -23.44 -9.12
C ASP A 418 -8.20 -23.90 -7.77
N ARG A 419 -6.89 -23.76 -7.59
CA ARG A 419 -6.15 -24.11 -6.38
C ARG A 419 -5.48 -22.91 -5.76
N LEU A 420 -4.82 -22.09 -6.58
CA LEU A 420 -4.19 -20.85 -6.13
C LEU A 420 -4.97 -19.63 -6.56
N PHE A 421 -5.19 -18.72 -5.63
CA PHE A 421 -5.85 -17.44 -5.80
C PHE A 421 -4.87 -16.33 -5.43
N PHE A 422 -5.05 -15.12 -5.97
CA PHE A 422 -4.11 -14.01 -5.77
C PHE A 422 -4.85 -12.73 -5.41
N ALA A 423 -4.49 -12.15 -4.26
CA ALA A 423 -5.00 -10.87 -3.79
C ALA A 423 -3.84 -9.98 -3.29
N GLY A 424 -4.16 -8.73 -2.96
CA GLY A 424 -3.21 -7.67 -2.64
C GLY A 424 -3.36 -6.49 -3.60
N GLU A 425 -2.77 -5.34 -3.23
CA GLU A 425 -2.87 -4.10 -4.03
C GLU A 425 -2.37 -4.29 -5.47
N GLY A 426 -1.30 -5.07 -5.67
CA GLY A 426 -0.79 -5.44 -6.98
C GLY A 426 -1.64 -6.46 -7.76
N THR A 427 -2.93 -6.59 -7.45
CA THR A 427 -3.87 -7.45 -8.17
C THR A 427 -5.18 -6.73 -8.50
N LEU A 428 -5.30 -5.44 -8.20
CA LEU A 428 -6.53 -4.67 -8.46
C LEU A 428 -6.21 -3.37 -9.16
N MET A 429 -6.34 -3.38 -10.50
CA MET A 429 -5.99 -2.21 -11.32
C MET A 429 -6.84 -0.97 -11.02
N SER A 430 -8.06 -1.11 -10.50
CA SER A 430 -8.93 0.06 -10.28
C SER A 430 -8.52 0.89 -9.07
N TYR A 431 -7.82 0.30 -8.11
CA TYR A 431 -7.33 0.96 -6.89
C TYR A 431 -5.96 0.37 -6.51
N PRO A 432 -4.95 0.47 -7.38
CA PRO A 432 -3.61 -0.09 -7.09
C PRO A 432 -2.98 0.68 -5.92
N ALA A 433 -1.90 0.16 -5.34
CA ALA A 433 -1.12 0.79 -4.26
C ALA A 433 -1.85 1.10 -2.93
N THR A 434 -3.18 1.03 -2.86
CA THR A 434 -3.95 1.48 -1.70
C THR A 434 -4.36 0.35 -0.75
N VAL A 435 -4.64 0.74 0.49
CA VAL A 435 -5.20 -0.16 1.52
C VAL A 435 -6.58 -0.67 1.13
N HIS A 436 -7.45 0.19 0.58
CA HIS A 436 -8.80 -0.21 0.16
C HIS A 436 -8.74 -1.13 -1.05
N GLY A 437 -7.82 -0.89 -1.99
CA GLY A 437 -7.59 -1.81 -3.10
C GLY A 437 -7.15 -3.20 -2.66
N ALA A 438 -6.23 -3.27 -1.70
CA ALA A 438 -5.84 -4.54 -1.09
C ALA A 438 -7.03 -5.23 -0.39
N LEU A 439 -7.82 -4.49 0.40
CA LEU A 439 -9.02 -5.03 1.06
C LEU A 439 -10.00 -5.63 0.06
N MET A 440 -10.38 -4.87 -0.97
CA MET A 440 -11.35 -5.27 -1.99
C MET A 440 -10.84 -6.45 -2.83
N SER A 441 -9.53 -6.53 -3.08
CA SER A 441 -8.95 -7.67 -3.77
C SER A 441 -9.06 -8.97 -2.96
N GLY A 442 -8.99 -8.90 -1.62
CA GLY A 442 -9.20 -10.05 -0.74
C GLY A 442 -10.66 -10.51 -0.76
N GLU A 443 -11.60 -9.57 -0.69
CA GLU A 443 -13.04 -9.85 -0.79
C GLU A 443 -13.40 -10.46 -2.15
N ARG A 444 -12.83 -9.94 -3.24
CA ARG A 444 -12.97 -10.49 -4.60
C ARG A 444 -12.58 -11.96 -4.67
N GLU A 445 -11.44 -12.34 -4.10
CA GLU A 445 -10.99 -13.73 -4.14
C GLU A 445 -11.78 -14.63 -3.18
N ALA A 446 -12.20 -14.12 -2.02
CA ALA A 446 -13.13 -14.84 -1.15
C ALA A 446 -14.45 -15.14 -1.86
N GLU A 447 -15.05 -14.17 -2.54
CA GLU A 447 -16.24 -14.40 -3.37
C GLU A 447 -16.01 -15.47 -4.45
N ARG A 448 -14.86 -15.41 -5.13
CA ARG A 448 -14.52 -16.37 -6.17
C ARG A 448 -14.43 -17.78 -5.61
N ILE A 449 -13.76 -17.97 -4.47
CA ILE A 449 -13.65 -19.26 -3.80
C ILE A 449 -15.03 -19.77 -3.37
N ILE A 450 -15.85 -18.91 -2.74
CA ILE A 450 -17.22 -19.27 -2.31
C ILE A 450 -18.05 -19.78 -3.50
N LYS A 451 -17.99 -19.08 -4.64
CA LYS A 451 -18.73 -19.45 -5.87
C LYS A 451 -18.25 -20.77 -6.49
N LEU A 452 -17.00 -21.18 -6.29
CA LEU A 452 -16.46 -22.44 -6.80
C LEU A 452 -16.81 -23.65 -5.93
N SER A 453 -17.24 -23.41 -4.69
CA SER A 453 -17.56 -24.44 -3.70
C SER A 453 -19.06 -24.68 -3.53
N GLN A 454 -19.89 -23.81 -4.12
CA GLN A 454 -21.34 -23.93 -4.27
C GLN A 454 -21.67 -24.63 -5.59
#